data_AF-A0A7Z9PRU3-F1
#
_entry.id   AF-A0A7Z9PRU3-F1
#
_cell.length_a   1.000
_cell.length_b   1.000
_cell.length_c   1.000
_cell.angle_alpha   90.00
_cell.angle_beta   90.00
_cell.angle_gamma   90.00
#
_symmetry.space_group_name_H-M   'P 1'
#
loop_
_entity.id
_entity.type
_entity.pdbx_description
1 polymer ?
#
loop_
_entity_poly.entity_id
_entity_poly.type
_entity_poly.pdbx_seq_one_letter_code
_entity_poly.pdbx_strand_id
1 'polypeptide(L)'
;MIDLLESWIDEINEAHKSDRHPCSVLQHQFGSYYRPELLRSSYFVVVNALPMPKMPELREAGLGDFIDNEDHFGGITYKDTYYLLPEAAKDVGIHFHELVHVIQWRTLGARNFIQRYMEEIRRFGYSEKAPLEG
;
A
#
# COMPACT_ATOMS: atom_id res chain seq x y z
N MET A 1 -12.44 -7.41 12.91
CA MET A 1 -11.87 -6.16 12.38
C MET A 1 -10.72 -6.44 11.42
N ILE A 2 -9.59 -7.04 11.85
CA ILE A 2 -8.47 -7.31 10.91
C ILE A 2 -8.90 -8.20 9.74
N ASP A 3 -9.64 -9.27 10.02
CA ASP A 3 -10.14 -10.16 8.96
C ASP A 3 -11.13 -9.45 8.02
N LEU A 4 -11.89 -8.48 8.52
CA LEU A 4 -12.80 -7.65 7.71
C LEU A 4 -12.02 -6.70 6.79
N LEU A 5 -10.96 -6.07 7.32
CA LEU A 5 -10.08 -5.22 6.53
C LEU A 5 -9.30 -6.03 5.49
N GLU A 6 -8.85 -7.24 5.84
CA GLU A 6 -8.19 -8.13 4.90
C GLU A 6 -9.13 -8.56 3.76
N SER A 7 -10.37 -8.92 4.06
CA SER A 7 -11.38 -9.22 3.04
C SER A 7 -11.66 -8.01 2.15
N TRP A 8 -11.80 -6.81 2.72
CA TRP A 8 -11.98 -5.58 1.95
C TRP A 8 -10.77 -5.29 1.04
N ILE A 9 -9.54 -5.54 1.54
CA ILE A 9 -8.32 -5.46 0.74
C ILE A 9 -8.39 -6.43 -0.46
N ASP A 10 -8.81 -7.67 -0.24
CA ASP A 10 -8.93 -8.65 -1.32
C ASP A 10 -9.98 -8.26 -2.35
N GLU A 11 -11.11 -7.72 -1.91
CA GLU A 11 -12.17 -7.22 -2.78
C GLU A 11 -11.71 -6.04 -3.64
N ILE A 12 -11.04 -5.04 -3.06
CA ILE A 12 -10.54 -3.89 -3.82
C ILE A 12 -9.47 -4.29 -4.83
N ASN A 13 -8.64 -5.25 -4.44
CA ASN A 13 -7.60 -5.82 -5.27
C ASN A 13 -8.22 -6.55 -6.46
N GLU A 14 -9.19 -7.43 -6.24
CA GLU A 14 -9.87 -8.15 -7.32
C GLU A 14 -10.63 -7.20 -8.25
N ALA A 15 -11.30 -6.18 -7.69
CA ALA A 15 -12.06 -5.19 -8.47
C ALA A 15 -11.20 -4.41 -9.49
N HIS A 16 -9.92 -4.17 -9.17
CA HIS A 16 -8.99 -3.43 -10.04
C HIS A 16 -8.07 -4.33 -10.86
N LYS A 17 -8.27 -5.65 -10.84
CA LYS A 17 -7.35 -6.62 -11.44
C LYS A 17 -7.13 -6.42 -12.94
N SER A 18 -8.15 -5.96 -13.67
CA SER A 18 -8.06 -5.61 -15.10
C SER A 18 -7.23 -4.37 -15.37
N ASP A 19 -7.13 -3.47 -14.39
CA ASP A 19 -6.52 -2.14 -14.54
C ASP A 19 -5.08 -2.12 -14.01
N ARG A 20 -4.61 -3.27 -13.50
CA ARG A 20 -3.26 -3.44 -12.97
C ARG A 20 -2.21 -3.45 -14.08
N HIS A 21 -1.15 -2.70 -13.83
CA HIS A 21 0.10 -2.78 -14.57
C HIS A 21 1.11 -3.62 -13.80
N PRO A 22 1.77 -4.61 -14.43
CA PRO A 22 2.83 -5.37 -13.76
C PRO A 22 4.05 -4.48 -13.51
N CYS A 23 4.65 -4.57 -12.33
CA CYS A 23 5.84 -3.78 -11.97
C CYS A 23 7.09 -4.18 -12.78
N SER A 24 7.03 -5.26 -13.57
CA SER A 24 8.09 -5.63 -14.52
C SER A 24 8.36 -4.55 -15.56
N VAL A 25 7.42 -3.63 -15.80
CA VAL A 25 7.69 -2.45 -16.67
C VAL A 25 8.77 -1.53 -16.07
N LEU A 26 9.01 -1.60 -14.76
CA LEU A 26 10.01 -0.83 -14.02
C LEU A 26 11.35 -1.59 -13.89
N GLN A 27 11.50 -2.76 -14.51
CA GLN A 27 12.69 -3.62 -14.41
C GLN A 27 13.98 -2.89 -14.78
N HIS A 28 13.94 -2.00 -15.77
CA HIS A 28 15.12 -1.21 -16.16
C HIS A 28 15.58 -0.26 -15.04
N GLN A 29 14.63 0.31 -14.28
CA GLN A 29 14.93 1.24 -13.19
C GLN A 29 15.32 0.52 -11.90
N PHE A 30 14.73 -0.66 -11.64
CA PHE A 30 14.85 -1.32 -10.35
C PHE A 30 15.58 -2.66 -10.35
N GLY A 31 16.05 -3.14 -11.50
CA GLY A 31 16.59 -4.49 -11.63
C GLY A 31 17.82 -4.79 -10.77
N SER A 32 18.57 -3.78 -10.33
CA SER A 32 19.69 -3.93 -9.40
C SER A 32 19.28 -3.95 -7.92
N TYR A 33 18.02 -3.58 -7.60
CA TYR A 33 17.51 -3.47 -6.24
C TYR A 33 16.48 -4.56 -5.93
N TYR A 34 15.57 -4.82 -6.88
CA TYR A 34 14.50 -5.80 -6.73
C TYR A 34 14.71 -7.01 -7.64
N ARG A 35 14.44 -8.18 -7.09
CA ARG A 35 14.46 -9.45 -7.85
C ARG A 35 13.39 -9.40 -8.96
N PRO A 36 13.69 -9.89 -10.18
CA PRO A 36 12.71 -9.92 -11.27
C PRO A 36 11.41 -10.65 -10.90
N GLU A 37 11.48 -11.66 -10.04
CA GLU A 37 10.33 -12.38 -9.50
C GLU A 37 9.39 -11.47 -8.72
N LEU A 38 9.92 -10.54 -7.92
CA LEU A 38 9.10 -9.56 -7.19
C LEU A 38 8.36 -8.68 -8.20
N LEU A 39 9.09 -8.05 -9.13
CA LEU A 39 8.49 -7.11 -10.08
C LEU A 39 7.44 -7.76 -10.99
N ARG A 40 7.59 -9.03 -11.37
CA ARG A 40 6.58 -9.77 -12.16
C ARG A 40 5.32 -10.13 -11.38
N SER A 41 5.42 -10.22 -10.06
CA SER A 41 4.31 -10.63 -9.18
C SER A 41 3.76 -9.47 -8.35
N SER A 42 4.21 -8.26 -8.61
CA SER A 42 3.76 -7.02 -7.98
C SER A 42 3.11 -6.15 -9.05
N TYR A 43 2.10 -5.38 -8.64
CA TYR A 43 1.28 -4.61 -9.55
C TYR A 43 1.06 -3.20 -9.05
N PHE A 44 0.74 -2.30 -9.98
CA PHE A 44 0.25 -0.99 -9.63
C PHE A 44 -0.96 -0.57 -10.44
N VAL A 45 -1.76 0.31 -9.87
CA VAL A 45 -2.95 0.90 -10.52
C VAL A 45 -2.89 2.40 -10.33
N VAL A 46 -3.07 3.15 -11.42
CA VAL A 46 -3.20 4.61 -11.34
C VAL A 46 -4.67 4.96 -11.19
N VAL A 47 -5.03 5.64 -10.10
CA VAL A 47 -6.42 5.96 -9.73
C VAL A 47 -6.59 7.46 -9.50
N ASN A 48 -7.81 7.97 -9.69
CA ASN A 48 -8.10 9.38 -9.43
C ASN A 48 -8.28 9.70 -7.93
N ALA A 49 -8.53 8.68 -7.12
CA ALA A 49 -8.62 8.76 -5.66
C ALA A 49 -8.12 7.44 -5.08
N LEU A 50 -7.35 7.50 -3.99
CA LEU A 50 -6.82 6.30 -3.37
C LEU A 50 -7.96 5.47 -2.75
N PRO A 51 -7.95 4.14 -2.91
CA PRO A 51 -8.91 3.29 -2.24
C PRO A 51 -8.65 3.27 -0.74
N MET A 52 -9.52 3.93 0.02
CA MET A 52 -9.49 3.94 1.48
C MET A 52 -10.68 3.20 2.08
N PRO A 53 -10.47 2.40 3.14
CA PRO A 53 -11.56 1.71 3.81
C PRO A 53 -12.39 2.71 4.63
N LYS A 54 -13.68 2.83 4.31
CA LYS A 54 -14.61 3.77 4.97
C LYS A 54 -15.34 3.18 6.18
N MET A 55 -14.77 2.13 6.77
CA MET A 55 -15.38 1.39 7.88
C MET A 55 -15.30 2.19 9.19
N PRO A 56 -16.43 2.46 9.89
CA PRO A 56 -16.43 3.17 11.17
C PRO A 56 -15.51 2.54 12.22
N GLU A 57 -15.39 1.21 12.22
CA GLU A 57 -14.57 0.43 13.15
C GLU A 57 -13.08 0.77 13.08
N LEU A 58 -12.59 1.28 11.94
CA LEU A 58 -11.20 1.72 11.80
C LEU A 58 -10.95 3.04 12.54
N ARG A 59 -11.94 3.94 12.53
CA ARG A 59 -11.88 5.18 13.31
C ARG A 59 -11.86 4.88 14.81
N GLU A 60 -12.72 3.98 15.26
CA GLU A 60 -12.74 3.51 16.65
C GLU A 60 -11.42 2.83 17.05
N ALA A 61 -10.77 2.17 16.10
CA ALA A 61 -9.45 1.59 16.28
C ALA A 61 -8.31 2.62 16.20
N GLY A 62 -8.56 3.93 16.20
CA GLY A 62 -7.53 4.96 16.21
C GLY A 62 -6.81 5.19 14.88
N LEU A 63 -7.42 4.76 13.76
CA LEU A 63 -6.97 5.10 12.41
C LEU A 63 -7.75 6.28 11.80
N GLY A 64 -8.48 7.04 12.62
CA GLY A 64 -9.25 8.20 12.15
C GLY A 64 -8.40 9.18 11.37
N ASP A 65 -7.26 9.57 11.93
CA ASP A 65 -6.32 10.51 11.29
C ASP A 65 -5.76 9.97 9.97
N PHE A 66 -5.53 8.67 9.85
CA PHE A 66 -5.09 8.06 8.59
C PHE A 66 -6.17 8.18 7.51
N ILE A 67 -7.43 7.92 7.85
CA ILE A 67 -8.56 8.00 6.92
C ILE A 67 -8.84 9.47 6.55
N ASP A 68 -8.74 10.39 7.51
CA ASP A 68 -9.06 11.81 7.32
C ASP A 68 -7.99 12.58 6.55
N ASN A 69 -6.77 12.06 6.48
CA ASN A 69 -5.65 12.67 5.77
C ASN A 69 -5.34 11.99 4.43
N GLU A 70 -6.32 11.28 3.85
CA GLU A 70 -6.13 10.53 2.58
C GLU A 70 -5.57 11.38 1.44
N ASP A 71 -5.91 12.67 1.42
CA ASP A 71 -5.47 13.64 0.41
C ASP A 71 -3.96 13.96 0.48
N HIS A 72 -3.28 13.60 1.57
CA HIS A 72 -1.84 13.82 1.73
C HIS A 72 -0.99 12.67 1.18
N PHE A 73 -1.60 11.55 0.79
CA PHE A 73 -0.86 10.38 0.31
C PHE A 73 -0.77 10.37 -1.22
N GLY A 74 0.43 10.12 -1.74
CA GLY A 74 0.63 9.88 -3.17
C GLY A 74 0.30 8.45 -3.59
N GLY A 75 0.36 7.50 -2.64
CA GLY A 75 0.19 6.08 -2.88
C GLY A 75 -0.26 5.29 -1.65
N ILE A 76 -0.71 4.06 -1.88
CA ILE A 76 -1.02 3.09 -0.83
C ILE A 76 -0.83 1.66 -1.34
N THR A 77 -0.23 0.80 -0.52
CA THR A 77 -0.01 -0.62 -0.87
C THR A 77 -0.94 -1.57 -0.12
N TYR A 78 -1.57 -2.46 -0.88
CA TYR A 78 -2.37 -3.58 -0.40
C TYR A 78 -1.89 -4.92 -0.98
N LYS A 79 -1.21 -5.70 -0.13
CA LYS A 79 -0.63 -7.02 -0.48
C LYS A 79 0.36 -6.92 -1.65
N ASP A 80 -0.04 -7.36 -2.84
CA ASP A 80 0.79 -7.38 -4.04
C ASP A 80 0.59 -6.19 -4.97
N THR A 81 -0.34 -5.29 -4.61
CA THR A 81 -0.79 -4.21 -5.48
C THR A 81 -0.71 -2.89 -4.74
N TYR A 82 -0.17 -1.87 -5.38
CA TYR A 82 -0.20 -0.51 -4.86
C TYR A 82 -0.94 0.44 -5.80
N TYR A 83 -1.57 1.44 -5.22
CA TYR A 83 -2.42 2.39 -5.92
C TYR A 83 -1.76 3.75 -5.85
N LEU A 84 -1.69 4.46 -6.97
CA LEU A 84 -1.03 5.77 -7.05
C LEU A 84 -1.97 6.81 -7.64
N LEU A 85 -1.87 8.04 -7.16
CA LEU A 85 -2.44 9.20 -7.85
C LEU A 85 -1.63 9.52 -9.12
N PRO A 86 -2.22 10.18 -10.13
CA PRO A 86 -1.57 10.38 -11.43
C PRO A 86 -0.25 11.15 -11.36
N GLU A 87 -0.10 12.09 -10.41
CA GLU A 87 1.16 12.82 -10.22
C GLU A 87 2.21 11.98 -9.50
N ALA A 88 1.80 11.15 -8.54
CA ALA A 88 2.70 10.23 -7.83
C ALA A 88 3.23 9.11 -8.74
N ALA A 89 2.43 8.66 -9.71
CA ALA A 89 2.83 7.64 -10.70
C ALA A 89 3.99 8.07 -11.62
N LYS A 90 4.34 9.36 -11.63
CA LYS A 90 5.51 9.86 -12.38
C LYS A 90 6.79 9.84 -11.52
N ASP A 91 6.66 9.66 -10.21
CA ASP A 91 7.77 9.65 -9.28
C ASP A 91 8.26 8.21 -9.04
N VAL A 92 9.48 7.95 -9.52
CA VAL A 92 10.16 6.67 -9.37
C VAL A 92 10.44 6.34 -7.90
N GLY A 93 10.64 7.34 -7.04
CA GLY A 93 10.84 7.16 -5.61
C GLY A 93 9.62 6.55 -4.93
N ILE A 94 8.42 7.00 -5.30
CA ILE A 94 7.17 6.46 -4.76
C ILE A 94 6.99 5.00 -5.17
N HIS A 95 7.22 4.68 -6.45
CA HIS A 95 7.21 3.29 -6.90
C HIS A 95 8.17 2.39 -6.13
N PHE A 96 9.36 2.90 -5.82
CA PHE A 96 10.34 2.17 -5.03
C PHE A 96 9.83 1.91 -3.61
N HIS A 97 9.29 2.94 -2.95
CA HIS A 97 8.73 2.87 -1.60
C HIS A 97 7.55 1.88 -1.52
N GLU A 98 6.58 1.95 -2.43
CA GLU A 98 5.45 1.02 -2.42
C GLU A 98 5.87 -0.44 -2.66
N LEU A 99 6.94 -0.67 -3.45
CA LEU A 99 7.50 -2.02 -3.59
C LEU A 99 8.14 -2.54 -2.29
N VAL A 100 8.67 -1.66 -1.42
CA VAL A 100 9.09 -2.04 -0.06
C VAL A 100 7.88 -2.51 0.73
N HIS A 101 6.75 -1.81 0.67
CA HIS A 101 5.52 -2.27 1.32
C HIS A 101 5.05 -3.62 0.80
N VAL A 102 5.14 -3.90 -0.51
CA VAL A 102 4.81 -5.24 -1.04
C VAL A 102 5.69 -6.32 -0.41
N ILE A 103 6.98 -6.05 -0.21
CA ILE A 103 7.88 -6.97 0.50
C ILE A 103 7.46 -7.14 1.96
N GLN A 104 7.14 -6.04 2.65
CA GLN A 104 6.68 -6.08 4.04
C GLN A 104 5.38 -6.90 4.19
N TRP A 105 4.39 -6.69 3.32
CA TRP A 105 3.15 -7.47 3.26
C TRP A 105 3.43 -8.96 3.09
N ARG A 106 4.31 -9.34 2.15
CA ARG A 106 4.69 -10.74 1.92
C ARG A 106 5.44 -11.36 3.09
N THR A 107 6.28 -10.58 3.76
CA THR A 107 7.14 -11.06 4.84
C THR A 107 6.36 -11.23 6.14
N LEU A 108 5.49 -10.28 6.48
CA LEU A 108 4.70 -10.32 7.71
C LEU A 108 3.42 -11.14 7.54
N GLY A 109 2.87 -11.21 6.33
CA GLY A 109 1.51 -11.66 6.10
C GLY A 109 0.50 -10.58 6.48
N ALA A 110 -0.71 -10.68 5.93
CA ALA A 110 -1.69 -9.60 5.99
C ALA A 110 -2.07 -9.20 7.42
N ARG A 111 -2.43 -10.19 8.25
CA ARG A 111 -2.80 -9.95 9.65
C ARG A 111 -1.72 -9.19 10.43
N ASN A 112 -0.47 -9.66 10.37
CA ASN A 112 0.63 -9.06 11.15
C ASN A 112 1.02 -7.70 10.60
N PHE A 113 1.00 -7.51 9.27
CA PHE A 113 1.24 -6.21 8.66
C PHE A 113 0.20 -5.20 9.15
N ILE A 114 -1.09 -5.50 9.03
CA ILE A 114 -2.18 -4.63 9.48
C ILE A 114 -2.03 -4.29 10.96
N GLN A 115 -1.81 -5.29 11.81
CA GLN A 115 -1.66 -5.08 13.25
C GLN A 115 -0.51 -4.12 13.57
N ARG A 116 0.65 -4.35 12.96
CA ARG A 116 1.83 -3.53 13.21
C ARG A 116 1.66 -2.12 12.64
N TYR A 117 1.08 -2.00 11.46
CA TYR A 117 0.77 -0.72 10.83
C TYR A 117 -0.11 0.14 11.74
N MET A 118 -1.19 -0.46 12.25
CA MET A 118 -2.09 0.22 13.19
C MET A 118 -1.38 0.65 14.48
N GLU A 119 -0.49 -0.17 15.01
CA GLU A 119 0.28 0.17 16.20
C GLU A 119 1.25 1.33 15.95
N GLU A 120 1.94 1.31 14.81
CA GLU A 120 2.90 2.35 14.44
C GLU A 120 2.22 3.68 14.15
N ILE A 121 1.10 3.70 13.43
CA ILE A 121 0.32 4.92 13.21
C ILE A 121 -0.20 5.50 14.53
N ARG A 122 -0.71 4.67 15.45
CA ARG A 122 -1.12 5.17 16.78
C ARG A 122 0.04 5.75 17.58
N ARG A 123 1.24 5.23 17.41
CA ARG A 123 2.41 5.59 18.22
C ARG A 123 3.21 6.76 17.64
N PHE A 124 3.33 6.83 16.33
CA PHE A 124 4.21 7.77 15.62
C PHE A 124 3.45 8.72 14.71
N GLY A 125 2.12 8.55 14.57
CA GLY A 125 1.35 9.17 13.51
C GLY A 125 1.75 8.64 12.14
N TYR A 126 1.20 9.25 11.10
CA TYR A 126 1.64 9.02 9.73
C TYR A 126 2.89 9.86 9.44
N SER A 127 4.08 9.32 9.71
CA SER A 127 5.35 10.03 9.50
C SER A 127 6.47 9.07 9.14
N GLU A 128 7.54 9.58 8.51
CA GLU A 128 8.78 8.82 8.23
C GLU A 128 9.41 8.17 9.48
N LYS A 129 8.95 8.56 10.69
CA LYS A 129 9.39 7.94 11.94
C LYS A 129 8.69 6.61 12.22
N ALA A 130 7.58 6.30 11.53
CA ALA A 130 6.93 5.01 11.59
C ALA A 130 7.82 3.99 10.84
N PRO A 131 8.33 2.94 11.51
CA PRO A 131 9.27 2.00 10.90
C PRO A 131 8.81 1.34 9.60
N LEU A 132 7.50 1.20 9.35
CA LEU A 132 6.98 0.68 8.09
C LEU A 132 6.96 1.71 6.96
N GLU A 133 6.93 3.01 7.27
CA GLU A 133 6.88 4.15 6.32
C GLU A 133 8.27 4.74 6.00
N GLY A 134 9.29 4.42 6.80
CA GLY A 134 10.65 5.00 6.68
C GLY A 134 11.64 4.22 5.81
#